data_AF-A0A2A5RVK8-F1
#
_entry.id   AF-A0A2A5RVK8-F1
#
_cell.length_a   1.000
_cell.length_b   1.000
_cell.length_c   1.000
_cell.angle_alpha   90.00
_cell.angle_beta   90.00
_cell.angle_gamma   90.00
#
_symmetry.space_group_name_H-M   'P 1'
#
loop_
_entity.id
_entity.type
_entity.pdbx_description
1 polymer ?
#
loop_
_entity_poly.entity_id
_entity_poly.type
_entity_poly.pdbx_seq_one_letter_code
_entity_poly.pdbx_strand_id
1 'polypeptide(L)'
;MIHNEQVAHQKAVAQAKVQAKANEVKYLKQANTAVNKAYQTKKDSDIASAQSAIKKLNSSDKKAPTDKLTLLTTALTDLSSADNLISTAEKATSTAEANLVQVKKDAQAKIDAQKMDLGAIAKGDYSSIQGTWTDAIGETLLVSQSSITMNGTALNLSNAYKSTYSDRRYDDGSGIITWADGNGAGSIQFIPKNIGGYLTEPSPGKFQTPAHGDITKERLNITLAHENKEHLFYKQGSTLPSPDSLTISEADQTAIDNAVKNAQTMLDKIKLPTVLSKKAALQTRLNKVSGKVDSNSTTENKNQANSDMNVNQIANGDYSSIQGTWKNSNGNTITVSGSTITENGNVITPIQHVGKDYLSITGTLNLLGQGKASPPNLLIVPKGISIAGFMLDKTDKTDQSKNRIIETENFQAGGTGEQVAEATYYKVN
;
A
#
# COMPACT_ATOMS: atom_id res chain seq x y z
N MET A 1 79.52 59.04 -21.10
CA MET A 1 79.31 57.91 -20.16
C MET A 1 77.88 57.95 -19.58
N ILE A 2 77.47 59.04 -18.94
CA ILE A 2 76.13 59.22 -18.32
C ILE A 2 74.95 59.01 -19.31
N HIS A 3 75.07 59.49 -20.55
CA HIS A 3 74.01 59.34 -21.56
C HIS A 3 73.76 57.88 -21.97
N ASN A 4 74.80 57.05 -22.05
CA ASN A 4 74.67 55.63 -22.42
C ASN A 4 74.02 54.80 -21.31
N GLU A 5 74.27 55.15 -20.04
CA GLU A 5 73.67 54.48 -18.88
C GLU A 5 72.16 54.80 -18.76
N GLN A 6 71.75 56.04 -19.02
CA GLN A 6 70.33 56.41 -19.05
C GLN A 6 69.55 55.69 -20.15
N VAL A 7 70.13 55.55 -21.35
CA VAL A 7 69.50 54.81 -22.46
C VAL A 7 69.38 53.32 -22.14
N ALA A 8 70.41 52.71 -21.52
CA ALA A 8 70.36 51.32 -21.08
C ALA A 8 69.28 51.09 -20.01
N HIS A 9 69.16 52.00 -19.03
CA HIS A 9 68.14 51.93 -17.99
C HIS A 9 66.72 52.06 -18.55
N GLN A 10 66.47 53.01 -19.46
CA GLN A 10 65.16 53.17 -20.11
C GLN A 10 64.78 51.94 -20.94
N LYS A 11 65.74 51.32 -21.64
CA LYS A 11 65.52 50.08 -22.40
C LYS A 11 65.17 48.90 -21.48
N ALA A 12 65.86 48.77 -20.35
CA ALA A 12 65.55 47.74 -19.34
C ALA A 12 64.15 47.93 -18.73
N VAL A 13 63.76 49.16 -18.42
CA VAL A 13 62.41 49.49 -17.92
C VAL A 13 61.34 49.19 -18.97
N ALA A 14 61.58 49.52 -20.23
CA ALA A 14 60.66 49.21 -21.33
C ALA A 14 60.49 47.69 -21.53
N GLN A 15 61.58 46.92 -21.49
CA GLN A 15 61.55 45.46 -21.57
C GLN A 15 60.83 44.84 -20.38
N ALA A 16 61.07 45.32 -19.16
CA ALA A 16 60.36 44.87 -17.96
C ALA A 16 58.85 45.11 -18.06
N LYS A 17 58.42 46.26 -18.60
CA LYS A 17 56.99 46.56 -18.85
C LYS A 17 56.37 45.62 -19.88
N VAL A 18 57.08 45.31 -20.97
CA VAL A 18 56.60 44.36 -21.99
C VAL A 18 56.48 42.95 -21.39
N GLN A 19 57.47 42.51 -20.60
CA GLN A 19 57.43 41.21 -19.94
C GLN A 19 56.32 41.10 -18.89
N ALA A 20 56.06 42.17 -18.14
CA ALA A 20 54.94 42.23 -17.19
C ALA A 20 53.59 42.05 -17.90
N LYS A 21 53.37 42.77 -19.00
CA LYS A 21 52.16 42.62 -19.84
C LYS A 21 52.01 41.21 -20.44
N ALA A 22 53.11 40.61 -20.90
CA ALA A 22 53.10 39.24 -21.42
C ALA A 22 52.73 38.22 -20.33
N ASN A 23 53.22 38.42 -19.10
CA ASN A 23 52.89 37.59 -17.95
C ASN A 23 51.41 37.73 -17.54
N GLU A 24 50.86 38.95 -17.55
CA GLU A 24 49.43 39.21 -17.28
C GLU A 24 48.52 38.42 -18.23
N VAL A 25 48.77 38.52 -19.54
CA VAL A 25 48.00 37.79 -20.56
C VAL A 25 48.11 36.27 -20.36
N LYS A 26 49.31 35.77 -20.06
CA LYS A 26 49.56 34.35 -19.80
C LYS A 26 48.78 33.86 -18.57
N TYR A 27 48.84 34.58 -17.46
CA TYR A 27 48.15 34.20 -16.23
C TYR A 27 46.64 34.28 -16.38
N LEU A 28 46.11 35.29 -17.09
CA LEU A 28 44.68 35.41 -17.36
C LEU A 28 44.16 34.23 -18.19
N LYS A 29 44.93 33.81 -19.21
CA LYS A 29 44.59 32.61 -19.99
C LYS A 29 44.58 31.35 -19.13
N GLN A 30 45.56 31.18 -18.24
CA GLN A 30 45.63 30.03 -17.33
C GLN A 30 44.46 30.01 -16.34
N ALA A 31 44.13 31.14 -15.72
CA ALA A 31 43.01 31.26 -14.80
C ALA A 31 41.67 30.93 -15.49
N ASN A 32 41.41 31.50 -16.67
CA ASN A 32 40.20 31.20 -17.44
C ASN A 32 40.11 29.71 -17.84
N THR A 33 41.24 29.10 -18.23
CA THR A 33 41.30 27.67 -18.56
C THR A 33 40.96 26.81 -17.34
N ALA A 34 41.54 27.13 -16.18
CA ALA A 34 41.28 26.41 -14.94
C ALA A 34 39.83 26.55 -14.47
N VAL A 35 39.24 27.76 -14.55
CA VAL A 35 37.83 28.00 -14.23
C VAL A 35 36.91 27.20 -15.16
N ASN A 36 37.16 27.22 -16.47
CA ASN A 36 36.36 26.45 -17.42
C ASN A 36 36.45 24.94 -17.16
N LYS A 37 37.63 24.44 -16.82
CA LYS A 37 37.82 23.04 -16.42
C LYS A 37 37.01 22.71 -15.17
N ALA A 38 37.04 23.57 -14.14
CA ALA A 38 36.24 23.40 -12.94
C ALA A 38 34.73 23.36 -13.24
N TYR A 39 34.24 24.17 -14.17
CA TYR A 39 32.84 24.13 -14.64
C TYR A 39 32.45 22.83 -15.35
N GLN A 40 33.38 22.26 -16.12
CA GLN A 40 33.15 21.00 -16.81
C GLN A 40 33.15 19.81 -15.83
N THR A 41 34.14 19.76 -14.94
CA THR A 41 34.34 18.60 -14.06
C THR A 41 33.56 18.68 -12.76
N LYS A 42 33.31 19.90 -12.24
CA LYS A 42 32.69 20.17 -10.93
C LYS A 42 33.40 19.46 -9.77
N LYS A 43 34.72 19.25 -9.89
CA LYS A 43 35.53 18.60 -8.86
C LYS A 43 36.22 19.64 -7.98
N ASP A 44 36.25 19.39 -6.67
CA ASP A 44 36.90 20.26 -5.70
C ASP A 44 38.38 20.50 -6.02
N SER A 45 39.08 19.48 -6.54
CA SER A 45 40.47 19.58 -6.98
C SER A 45 40.67 20.59 -8.12
N ASP A 46 39.75 20.67 -9.07
CA ASP A 46 39.81 21.62 -10.18
C ASP A 46 39.37 23.03 -9.73
N ILE A 47 38.44 23.14 -8.77
CA ILE A 47 38.07 24.40 -8.13
C ILE A 47 39.27 24.98 -7.37
N ALA A 48 39.96 24.17 -6.55
CA ALA A 48 41.16 24.58 -5.83
C ALA A 48 42.30 25.01 -6.80
N SER A 49 42.42 24.31 -7.93
CA SER A 49 43.35 24.67 -9.00
C SER A 49 42.99 26.03 -9.63
N ALA A 50 41.70 26.29 -9.88
CA ALA A 50 41.21 27.56 -10.39
C ALA A 50 41.45 28.72 -9.39
N GLN A 51 41.17 28.51 -8.10
CA GLN A 51 41.48 29.48 -7.04
C GLN A 51 42.98 29.82 -7.02
N SER A 52 43.84 28.82 -7.14
CA SER A 52 45.30 29.00 -7.17
C SER A 52 45.76 29.78 -8.41
N ALA A 53 45.13 29.56 -9.57
CA ALA A 53 45.43 30.29 -10.79
C ALA A 53 44.97 31.76 -10.71
N ILE A 54 43.79 32.03 -10.15
CA ILE A 54 43.25 33.39 -9.96
C ILE A 54 44.14 34.22 -9.02
N LYS A 55 44.72 33.61 -7.97
CA LYS A 55 45.61 34.32 -7.03
C LYS A 55 46.79 35.02 -7.72
N LYS A 56 47.27 34.48 -8.86
CA LYS A 56 48.40 35.01 -9.65
C LYS A 56 48.05 36.26 -10.48
N LEU A 57 46.78 36.62 -10.59
CA LEU A 57 46.32 37.76 -11.38
C LEU A 57 46.44 39.09 -10.63
N ASN A 58 46.39 40.17 -11.38
CA ASN A 58 46.32 41.53 -10.87
C ASN A 58 44.90 41.86 -10.39
N SER A 59 44.74 42.89 -9.56
CA SER A 59 43.44 43.30 -9.01
C SER A 59 42.36 43.51 -10.08
N SER A 60 42.70 44.12 -11.22
CA SER A 60 41.78 44.39 -12.33
C SER A 60 41.30 43.12 -13.05
N ASP A 61 42.20 42.16 -13.27
CA ASP A 61 41.92 40.96 -14.07
C ASP A 61 41.29 39.83 -13.26
N LYS A 62 41.34 39.93 -11.92
CA LYS A 62 40.77 38.93 -11.00
C LYS A 62 39.24 38.86 -11.04
N LYS A 63 38.56 39.97 -11.32
CA LYS A 63 37.12 40.09 -11.09
C LYS A 63 36.31 39.04 -11.85
N ALA A 64 36.43 38.99 -13.17
CA ALA A 64 35.60 38.09 -13.99
C ALA A 64 35.84 36.59 -13.72
N PRO A 65 37.09 36.09 -13.61
CA PRO A 65 37.34 34.71 -13.19
C PRO A 65 36.82 34.39 -11.79
N THR A 66 36.94 35.35 -10.85
CA THR A 66 36.45 35.19 -9.47
C THR A 66 34.92 35.09 -9.45
N ASP A 67 34.22 36.01 -10.10
CA ASP A 67 32.75 36.02 -10.16
C ASP A 67 32.21 34.70 -10.74
N LYS A 68 32.84 34.20 -11.83
CA LYS A 68 32.51 32.88 -12.41
C LYS A 68 32.76 31.74 -11.43
N LEU A 69 33.93 31.70 -10.79
CA LEU A 69 34.23 30.62 -9.86
C LEU A 69 33.29 30.63 -8.65
N THR A 70 32.95 31.82 -8.13
CA THR A 70 31.97 32.02 -7.05
C THR A 70 30.60 31.49 -7.42
N LEU A 71 30.10 31.79 -8.64
CA LEU A 71 28.83 31.25 -9.15
C LEU A 71 28.78 29.72 -9.12
N LEU A 72 29.87 29.06 -9.56
CA LEU A 72 29.96 27.61 -9.53
C LEU A 72 29.99 27.08 -8.09
N THR A 73 30.83 27.65 -7.22
CA THR A 73 30.95 27.18 -5.83
C THR A 73 29.65 27.35 -5.06
N THR A 74 28.94 28.48 -5.22
CA THR A 74 27.63 28.70 -4.60
C THR A 74 26.64 27.66 -5.08
N ALA A 75 26.56 27.40 -6.38
CA ALA A 75 25.64 26.40 -6.92
C ALA A 75 25.93 24.97 -6.43
N LEU A 76 27.20 24.62 -6.21
CA LEU A 76 27.57 23.32 -5.64
C LEU A 76 27.24 23.22 -4.14
N THR A 77 27.43 24.30 -3.39
CA THR A 77 27.01 24.38 -1.97
C THR A 77 25.49 24.27 -1.84
N ASP A 78 24.74 24.96 -2.69
CA ASP A 78 23.27 24.89 -2.71
C ASP A 78 22.79 23.48 -3.08
N LEU A 79 23.45 22.80 -4.04
CA LEU A 79 23.17 21.40 -4.38
C LEU A 79 23.39 20.48 -3.18
N SER A 80 24.51 20.63 -2.47
CA SER A 80 24.79 19.82 -1.27
C SER A 80 23.78 20.10 -0.16
N SER A 81 23.36 21.36 -0.01
CA SER A 81 22.34 21.74 0.97
C SER A 81 20.97 21.15 0.60
N ALA A 82 20.59 21.17 -0.67
CA ALA A 82 19.37 20.55 -1.16
C ALA A 82 19.39 19.03 -0.93
N ASP A 83 20.52 18.37 -1.21
CA ASP A 83 20.71 16.93 -1.00
C ASP A 83 20.50 16.51 0.47
N ASN A 84 21.06 17.29 1.41
CA ASN A 84 20.86 17.07 2.85
C ASN A 84 19.39 17.26 3.28
N LEU A 85 18.72 18.27 2.73
CA LEU A 85 17.29 18.52 3.01
C LEU A 85 16.40 17.41 2.45
N ILE A 86 16.70 16.91 1.25
CA ILE A 86 16.00 15.76 0.65
C ILE A 86 16.20 14.51 1.50
N SER A 87 17.43 14.26 1.96
CA SER A 87 17.72 13.15 2.86
C SER A 87 16.95 13.24 4.19
N THR A 88 16.69 14.46 4.66
CA THR A 88 15.85 14.70 5.84
C THR A 88 14.38 14.37 5.56
N ALA A 89 13.87 14.75 4.37
CA ALA A 89 12.52 14.41 3.94
C ALA A 89 12.34 12.89 3.77
N GLU A 90 13.29 12.22 3.12
CA GLU A 90 13.31 10.76 2.96
C GLU A 90 13.23 10.05 4.34
N LYS A 91 14.03 10.51 5.31
CA LYS A 91 14.01 9.97 6.67
C LYS A 91 12.68 10.20 7.41
N ALA A 92 12.08 11.38 7.24
CA ALA A 92 10.78 11.69 7.84
C ALA A 92 9.70 10.73 7.32
N THR A 93 9.67 10.49 6.00
CA THR A 93 8.75 9.54 5.37
C THR A 93 8.96 8.11 5.85
N SER A 94 10.20 7.60 5.88
CA SER A 94 10.46 6.24 6.39
C SER A 94 10.05 6.08 7.86
N THR A 95 10.20 7.12 8.67
CA THR A 95 9.76 7.10 10.09
C THR A 95 8.23 7.05 10.18
N ALA A 96 7.54 7.87 9.39
CA ALA A 96 6.08 7.90 9.34
C ALA A 96 5.48 6.56 8.86
N GLU A 97 6.08 5.94 7.84
CA GLU A 97 5.70 4.63 7.34
C GLU A 97 5.88 3.54 8.41
N ALA A 98 7.02 3.54 9.13
CA ALA A 98 7.26 2.61 10.22
C ALA A 98 6.25 2.78 11.37
N ASN A 99 5.94 4.02 11.73
CA ASN A 99 4.92 4.33 12.74
C ASN A 99 3.54 3.83 12.31
N LEU A 100 3.16 4.04 11.05
CA LEU A 100 1.89 3.55 10.51
C LEU A 100 1.81 2.03 10.57
N VAL A 101 2.88 1.31 10.19
CA VAL A 101 2.94 -0.16 10.30
C VAL A 101 2.72 -0.61 11.73
N GLN A 102 3.35 0.04 12.71
CA GLN A 102 3.18 -0.29 14.11
C GLN A 102 1.76 -0.02 14.60
N VAL A 103 1.17 1.13 14.24
CA VAL A 103 -0.21 1.49 14.57
C VAL A 103 -1.21 0.49 13.98
N LYS A 104 -0.99 0.04 12.73
CA LYS A 104 -1.82 -1.01 12.11
C LYS A 104 -1.70 -2.34 12.84
N LYS A 105 -0.49 -2.72 13.25
CA LYS A 105 -0.23 -3.94 14.03
C LYS A 105 -0.94 -3.88 15.40
N ASP A 106 -0.88 -2.75 16.09
CA ASP A 106 -1.53 -2.56 17.38
C ASP A 106 -3.06 -2.56 17.26
N ALA A 107 -3.59 -1.97 16.18
CA ALA A 107 -5.01 -2.03 15.86
C ALA A 107 -5.47 -3.47 15.56
N GLN A 108 -4.68 -4.23 14.78
CA GLN A 108 -4.95 -5.64 14.51
C GLN A 108 -4.90 -6.48 15.79
N ALA A 109 -3.91 -6.26 16.66
CA ALA A 109 -3.82 -6.95 17.94
C ALA A 109 -5.04 -6.69 18.84
N LYS A 110 -5.60 -5.47 18.82
CA LYS A 110 -6.86 -5.15 19.53
C LYS A 110 -8.07 -5.87 18.93
N ILE A 111 -8.11 -6.03 17.60
CA ILE A 111 -9.15 -6.79 16.91
C ILE A 111 -9.03 -8.28 17.26
N ASP A 112 -7.82 -8.83 17.22
CA ASP A 112 -7.54 -10.23 17.54
C ASP A 112 -7.86 -10.55 19.00
N ALA A 113 -7.57 -9.63 19.92
CA ALA A 113 -7.94 -9.76 21.33
C ALA A 113 -9.47 -9.72 21.57
N GLN A 114 -10.25 -9.19 20.64
CA GLN A 114 -11.72 -9.17 20.69
C GLN A 114 -12.35 -10.36 19.97
N LYS A 115 -11.57 -11.29 19.41
CA LYS A 115 -12.10 -12.50 18.78
C LYS A 115 -12.66 -13.44 19.83
N MET A 116 -13.87 -13.92 19.61
CA MET A 116 -14.50 -14.99 20.40
C MET A 116 -13.58 -16.22 20.55
N ASP A 117 -13.16 -16.51 21.78
CA ASP A 117 -12.33 -17.67 22.14
C ASP A 117 -13.23 -18.84 22.57
N LEU A 118 -13.55 -19.70 21.61
CA LEU A 118 -14.42 -20.86 21.85
C LEU A 118 -13.81 -21.87 22.83
N GLY A 119 -12.48 -21.94 22.93
CA GLY A 119 -11.78 -22.84 23.84
C GLY A 119 -11.86 -22.37 25.30
N ALA A 120 -11.78 -21.06 25.53
CA ALA A 120 -12.02 -20.43 26.83
C ALA A 120 -13.51 -20.54 27.24
N ILE A 121 -14.42 -20.24 26.30
CA ILE A 121 -15.87 -20.31 26.52
C ILE A 121 -16.30 -21.73 26.94
N ALA A 122 -15.75 -22.77 26.30
CA ALA A 122 -16.02 -24.16 26.66
C ALA A 122 -15.57 -24.53 28.07
N LYS A 123 -14.60 -23.80 28.64
CA LYS A 123 -14.14 -23.95 30.03
C LYS A 123 -14.94 -23.07 31.02
N GLY A 124 -15.85 -22.23 30.52
CA GLY A 124 -16.63 -21.27 31.31
C GLY A 124 -15.95 -19.92 31.51
N ASP A 125 -14.89 -19.62 30.74
CA ASP A 125 -14.29 -18.30 30.68
C ASP A 125 -14.85 -17.55 29.48
N TYR A 126 -15.71 -16.56 29.75
CA TYR A 126 -16.39 -15.75 28.74
C TYR A 126 -15.67 -14.41 28.51
N SER A 127 -14.42 -14.27 28.95
CA SER A 127 -13.67 -13.00 28.89
C SER A 127 -13.62 -12.39 27.49
N SER A 128 -13.51 -13.20 26.44
CA SER A 128 -13.47 -12.77 25.03
C SER A 128 -14.79 -12.15 24.52
N ILE A 129 -15.93 -12.50 25.13
CA ILE A 129 -17.27 -12.10 24.69
C ILE A 129 -17.99 -11.19 25.70
N GLN A 130 -17.28 -10.73 26.72
CA GLN A 130 -17.81 -9.80 27.71
C GLN A 130 -18.45 -8.56 27.09
N GLY A 131 -19.51 -8.08 27.74
CA GLY A 131 -20.22 -6.87 27.36
C GLY A 131 -21.72 -7.11 27.22
N THR A 132 -22.38 -6.08 26.71
CA THR A 132 -23.83 -6.09 26.46
C THR A 132 -24.09 -6.53 25.02
N TRP A 133 -25.04 -7.43 24.87
CA TRP A 133 -25.56 -7.87 23.58
C TRP A 133 -27.06 -7.61 23.54
N THR A 134 -27.59 -7.32 22.36
CA THR A 134 -29.03 -7.04 22.18
C THR A 134 -29.56 -7.78 20.96
N ASP A 135 -30.79 -8.27 21.04
CA ASP A 135 -31.49 -8.83 19.89
C ASP A 135 -32.27 -7.75 19.11
N ALA A 136 -33.00 -8.17 18.06
CA ALA A 136 -33.75 -7.27 17.19
C ALA A 136 -35.02 -6.69 17.84
N ILE A 137 -35.50 -7.28 18.94
CA ILE A 137 -36.71 -6.85 19.66
C ILE A 137 -36.37 -6.06 20.93
N GLY A 138 -35.08 -5.88 21.23
CA GLY A 138 -34.58 -5.04 22.33
C GLY A 138 -34.31 -5.81 23.62
N GLU A 139 -34.39 -7.14 23.61
CA GLU A 139 -33.97 -7.95 24.76
C GLU A 139 -32.45 -7.83 24.93
N THR A 140 -32.00 -7.97 26.18
CA THR A 140 -30.59 -7.74 26.55
C THR A 140 -29.95 -8.98 27.12
N LEU A 141 -28.71 -9.21 26.71
CA LEU A 141 -27.85 -10.25 27.26
C LEU A 141 -26.57 -9.60 27.78
N LEU A 142 -26.32 -9.75 29.08
CA LEU A 142 -25.12 -9.28 29.72
C LEU A 142 -24.18 -10.46 29.95
N VAL A 143 -23.00 -10.39 29.34
CA VAL A 143 -21.94 -11.40 29.48
C VAL A 143 -20.84 -10.83 30.37
N SER A 144 -20.61 -11.48 31.52
CA SER A 144 -19.48 -11.22 32.40
C SER A 144 -18.40 -12.29 32.18
N GLN A 145 -17.23 -12.17 32.82
CA GLN A 145 -16.16 -13.16 32.71
C GLN A 145 -16.61 -14.61 32.98
N SER A 146 -17.57 -14.81 33.88
CA SER A 146 -17.95 -16.15 34.37
C SER A 146 -19.46 -16.37 34.47
N SER A 147 -20.28 -15.44 33.98
CA SER A 147 -21.74 -15.58 33.96
C SER A 147 -22.37 -14.95 32.72
N ILE A 148 -23.54 -15.46 32.34
CA ILE A 148 -24.36 -14.93 31.27
C ILE A 148 -25.75 -14.65 31.85
N THR A 149 -26.25 -13.43 31.67
CA THR A 149 -27.52 -12.96 32.22
C THR A 149 -28.41 -12.48 31.09
N MET A 150 -29.59 -13.05 30.92
CA MET A 150 -30.59 -12.62 29.94
C MET A 150 -31.69 -11.85 30.67
N ASN A 151 -31.93 -10.60 30.28
CA ASN A 151 -32.97 -9.73 30.87
C ASN A 151 -32.92 -9.66 32.40
N GLY A 152 -31.71 -9.62 32.97
CA GLY A 152 -31.51 -9.58 34.42
C GLY A 152 -31.58 -10.94 35.13
N THR A 153 -31.88 -12.03 34.41
CA THR A 153 -31.90 -13.40 34.96
C THR A 153 -30.66 -14.18 34.55
N ALA A 154 -29.92 -14.71 35.52
CA ALA A 154 -28.72 -15.50 35.27
C ALA A 154 -29.07 -16.87 34.67
N LEU A 155 -28.42 -17.24 33.58
CA LEU A 155 -28.55 -18.58 32.99
C LEU A 155 -27.75 -19.58 33.83
N ASN A 156 -28.39 -20.68 34.25
CA ASN A 156 -27.73 -21.70 35.05
C ASN A 156 -26.91 -22.67 34.18
N LEU A 157 -25.65 -22.30 33.95
CA LEU A 157 -24.72 -23.07 33.12
C LEU A 157 -23.85 -24.07 33.92
N SER A 158 -24.15 -24.28 35.22
CA SER A 158 -23.32 -25.09 36.12
C SER A 158 -23.28 -26.58 35.77
N ASN A 159 -24.39 -27.12 35.25
CA ASN A 159 -24.53 -28.51 34.78
C ASN A 159 -24.65 -28.59 33.25
N ALA A 160 -24.26 -27.54 32.54
CA ALA A 160 -24.37 -27.50 31.09
C ALA A 160 -23.45 -28.53 30.43
N TYR A 161 -23.95 -29.24 29.43
CA TYR A 161 -23.10 -30.01 28.53
C TYR A 161 -22.40 -29.03 27.60
N LYS A 162 -21.07 -29.01 27.67
CA LYS A 162 -20.23 -28.10 26.89
C LYS A 162 -19.57 -28.90 25.78
N SER A 163 -19.98 -28.68 24.54
CA SER A 163 -19.31 -29.25 23.38
C SER A 163 -18.76 -28.16 22.50
N THR A 164 -17.44 -28.12 22.35
CA THR A 164 -16.83 -27.57 21.14
C THR A 164 -17.15 -28.56 20.03
N TYR A 165 -18.12 -28.26 19.16
CA TYR A 165 -18.45 -29.17 18.08
C TYR A 165 -17.23 -29.29 17.14
N SER A 166 -16.55 -30.44 17.22
CA SER A 166 -15.64 -30.94 16.18
C SER A 166 -16.06 -32.33 15.70
N ASP A 167 -17.27 -32.80 16.04
CA ASP A 167 -17.75 -34.14 15.65
C ASP A 167 -18.66 -34.07 14.41
N ARG A 168 -18.00 -34.20 13.25
CA ARG A 168 -18.44 -34.85 11.99
C ARG A 168 -19.74 -34.42 11.28
N ARG A 169 -20.53 -33.45 11.75
CA ARG A 169 -21.66 -32.89 10.96
C ARG A 169 -21.71 -31.37 10.81
N TYR A 170 -20.92 -30.62 11.58
CA TYR A 170 -20.92 -29.14 11.56
C TYR A 170 -19.49 -28.61 11.77
N ASP A 171 -18.68 -28.59 10.70
CA ASP A 171 -17.32 -28.00 10.69
C ASP A 171 -17.38 -26.47 10.44
N ASP A 172 -18.30 -25.74 11.07
CA ASP A 172 -18.49 -24.30 10.83
C ASP A 172 -17.69 -23.40 11.77
N GLY A 173 -17.01 -23.96 12.78
CA GLY A 173 -16.22 -23.19 13.73
C GLY A 173 -17.07 -22.40 14.74
N SER A 174 -18.30 -22.83 15.03
CA SER A 174 -19.13 -22.35 16.15
C SER A 174 -19.00 -23.23 17.41
N GLY A 175 -19.29 -22.68 18.59
CA GLY A 175 -19.35 -23.43 19.86
C GLY A 175 -20.79 -23.53 20.38
N ILE A 176 -21.17 -24.64 21.02
CA ILE A 176 -22.52 -24.80 21.59
C ILE A 176 -22.43 -25.21 23.07
N ILE A 177 -23.17 -24.49 23.91
CA ILE A 177 -23.43 -24.87 25.29
C ILE A 177 -24.91 -25.22 25.42
N THR A 178 -25.23 -26.42 25.88
CA THR A 178 -26.60 -26.83 26.19
C THR A 178 -26.78 -26.96 27.70
N TRP A 179 -27.90 -26.50 28.25
CA TRP A 179 -28.21 -26.65 29.68
C TRP A 179 -29.64 -27.13 29.88
N ALA A 180 -29.91 -27.63 31.07
CA ALA A 180 -31.25 -27.91 31.56
C ALA A 180 -31.38 -27.29 32.96
N ASP A 181 -32.40 -26.46 33.15
CA ASP A 181 -32.73 -25.86 34.43
C ASP A 181 -34.18 -26.21 34.83
N GLY A 182 -34.61 -25.74 36.01
CA GLY A 182 -35.97 -25.97 36.53
C GLY A 182 -37.09 -25.38 35.67
N ASN A 183 -36.76 -24.55 34.67
CA ASN A 183 -37.70 -23.95 33.73
C ASN A 183 -37.63 -24.60 32.33
N GLY A 184 -36.67 -25.48 32.04
CA GLY A 184 -36.59 -26.25 30.80
C GLY A 184 -35.17 -26.44 30.25
N ALA A 185 -35.04 -27.09 29.09
CA ALA A 185 -33.76 -27.19 28.38
C ALA A 185 -33.52 -25.96 27.48
N GLY A 186 -32.25 -25.57 27.30
CA GLY A 186 -31.85 -24.48 26.42
C GLY A 186 -30.48 -24.67 25.80
N SER A 187 -30.15 -23.87 24.79
CA SER A 187 -28.83 -23.86 24.15
C SER A 187 -28.37 -22.46 23.76
N ILE A 188 -27.08 -22.19 23.91
CA ILE A 188 -26.40 -20.99 23.40
C ILE A 188 -25.40 -21.47 22.35
N GLN A 189 -25.55 -20.97 21.13
CA GLN A 189 -24.56 -21.08 20.09
C GLN A 189 -23.73 -19.79 20.01
N PHE A 190 -22.42 -19.95 20.11
CA PHE A 190 -21.40 -18.92 20.01
C PHE A 190 -20.91 -18.89 18.56
N ILE A 191 -21.26 -17.84 17.82
CA ILE A 191 -21.03 -17.75 16.38
C ILE A 191 -20.05 -16.61 16.08
N PRO A 192 -18.79 -16.93 15.69
CA PRO A 192 -17.82 -15.92 15.27
C PRO A 192 -18.23 -15.15 14.00
N LYS A 193 -17.54 -14.04 13.74
CA LYS A 193 -17.66 -13.27 12.49
C LYS A 193 -17.34 -14.15 11.28
N ASN A 194 -18.04 -13.90 10.17
CA ASN A 194 -17.89 -14.56 8.87
C ASN A 194 -18.16 -16.07 8.86
N ILE A 195 -18.78 -16.60 9.90
CA ILE A 195 -19.31 -17.97 9.91
C ILE A 195 -20.76 -17.92 9.45
N GLY A 196 -21.02 -18.48 8.27
CA GLY A 196 -22.37 -18.75 7.79
C GLY A 196 -22.96 -19.88 8.60
N GLY A 197 -23.77 -19.57 9.61
CA GLY A 197 -24.40 -20.60 10.42
C GLY A 197 -25.40 -21.40 9.58
N TYR A 198 -25.25 -22.73 9.58
CA TYR A 198 -26.40 -23.59 9.34
C TYR A 198 -27.24 -23.57 10.61
N LEU A 199 -28.32 -22.80 10.59
CA LEU A 199 -29.45 -23.07 11.48
C LEU A 199 -29.99 -24.43 11.03
N THR A 200 -29.72 -25.49 11.79
CA THR A 200 -30.41 -26.75 11.57
C THR A 200 -31.90 -26.49 11.68
N GLU A 201 -32.68 -26.87 10.67
CA GLU A 201 -34.12 -27.04 10.85
C GLU A 201 -34.31 -27.95 12.08
N PRO A 202 -34.89 -27.47 13.20
CA PRO A 202 -35.46 -28.39 14.15
C PRO A 202 -36.58 -29.14 13.41
N SER A 203 -36.76 -30.42 13.72
CA SER A 203 -37.76 -31.31 13.11
C SER A 203 -39.07 -30.59 12.71
N PRO A 204 -39.71 -30.99 11.60
CA PRO A 204 -40.79 -30.24 10.98
C PRO A 204 -41.93 -29.98 11.97
N GLY A 205 -41.98 -28.75 12.47
CA GLY A 205 -43.00 -28.31 13.42
C GLY A 205 -42.51 -27.28 14.43
N LYS A 206 -42.67 -26.00 14.07
CA LYS A 206 -42.87 -24.84 14.98
C LYS A 206 -41.66 -24.03 15.49
N PHE A 207 -40.60 -23.86 14.72
CA PHE A 207 -39.63 -22.79 15.00
C PHE A 207 -39.59 -21.81 13.83
N GLN A 208 -39.85 -20.53 14.08
CA GLN A 208 -39.57 -19.46 13.10
C GLN A 208 -38.06 -19.26 13.06
N THR A 209 -37.41 -19.77 12.01
CA THR A 209 -35.97 -19.59 11.78
C THR A 209 -35.64 -18.10 11.64
N PRO A 210 -34.73 -17.53 12.45
CA PRO A 210 -34.20 -16.21 12.20
C PRO A 210 -33.50 -16.19 10.83
N ALA A 211 -33.83 -15.22 9.99
CA ALA A 211 -33.10 -14.98 8.74
C ALA A 211 -31.60 -14.86 9.04
N HIS A 212 -30.75 -15.42 8.17
CA HIS A 212 -29.29 -15.41 8.28
C HIS A 212 -28.79 -14.05 8.80
N GLY A 213 -28.42 -14.00 10.08
CA GLY A 213 -28.04 -12.75 10.73
C GLY A 213 -26.83 -12.09 10.08
N ASP A 214 -26.57 -10.84 10.43
CA ASP A 214 -25.43 -10.07 9.90
C ASP A 214 -24.11 -10.80 10.19
N ILE A 215 -23.58 -11.47 9.15
CA ILE A 215 -22.40 -12.33 9.24
C ILE A 215 -21.13 -11.55 9.60
N THR A 216 -21.14 -10.22 9.41
CA THR A 216 -19.99 -9.35 9.69
C THR A 216 -19.78 -9.10 11.19
N LYS A 217 -20.78 -9.44 12.02
CA LYS A 217 -20.76 -9.29 13.48
C LYS A 217 -20.49 -10.62 14.17
N GLU A 218 -20.11 -10.59 15.44
CA GLU A 218 -20.25 -11.79 16.27
C GLU A 218 -21.73 -11.94 16.64
N ARG A 219 -22.20 -13.17 16.79
CA ARG A 219 -23.60 -13.47 17.11
C ARG A 219 -23.66 -14.49 18.23
N LEU A 220 -24.65 -14.34 19.10
CA LEU A 220 -25.05 -15.39 20.05
C LEU A 220 -26.48 -15.80 19.70
N ASN A 221 -26.69 -17.07 19.38
CA ASN A 221 -28.03 -17.61 19.18
C ASN A 221 -28.45 -18.36 20.44
N ILE A 222 -29.57 -17.97 21.05
CA ILE A 222 -30.09 -18.60 22.26
C ILE A 222 -31.44 -19.25 21.96
N THR A 223 -31.54 -20.55 22.18
CA THR A 223 -32.78 -21.32 22.07
C THR A 223 -33.28 -21.66 23.47
N LEU A 224 -34.50 -21.24 23.80
CA LEU A 224 -35.18 -21.56 25.05
C LEU A 224 -36.37 -22.48 24.75
N ALA A 225 -36.26 -23.77 25.10
CA ALA A 225 -37.27 -24.75 24.72
C ALA A 225 -38.64 -24.49 25.38
N HIS A 226 -38.67 -23.89 26.56
CA HIS A 226 -39.90 -23.57 27.28
C HIS A 226 -40.65 -22.37 26.68
N GLU A 227 -39.95 -21.49 25.96
CA GLU A 227 -40.57 -20.33 25.31
C GLU A 227 -40.93 -20.59 23.84
N ASN A 228 -40.48 -21.70 23.26
CA ASN A 228 -40.51 -21.95 21.81
C ASN A 228 -39.94 -20.77 20.99
N LYS A 229 -38.87 -20.14 21.48
CA LYS A 229 -38.25 -18.96 20.87
C LYS A 229 -36.75 -19.15 20.65
N GLU A 230 -36.28 -18.52 19.59
CA GLU A 230 -34.87 -18.30 19.29
C GLU A 230 -34.56 -16.81 19.33
N HIS A 231 -33.47 -16.45 20.02
CA HIS A 231 -33.01 -15.08 20.14
C HIS A 231 -31.63 -14.94 19.52
N LEU A 232 -31.52 -14.04 18.54
CA LEU A 232 -30.25 -13.74 17.88
C LEU A 232 -29.69 -12.40 18.38
N PHE A 233 -28.67 -12.46 19.23
CA PHE A 233 -28.05 -11.30 19.85
C PHE A 233 -26.80 -10.82 19.10
N TYR A 234 -26.61 -9.50 19.09
CA TYR A 234 -25.42 -8.83 18.55
C TYR A 234 -24.70 -8.02 19.64
N LYS A 235 -23.37 -8.07 19.64
CA LYS A 235 -22.54 -7.33 20.60
C LYS A 235 -22.68 -5.82 20.38
N GLN A 236 -22.96 -5.08 21.44
CA GLN A 236 -23.02 -3.62 21.41
C GLN A 236 -21.61 -3.02 21.42
N GLY A 237 -21.34 -2.07 20.51
CA GLY A 237 -20.27 -1.08 20.69
C GLY A 237 -18.81 -1.49 20.42
N SER A 238 -18.50 -2.32 19.43
CA SER A 238 -17.09 -2.55 19.00
C SER A 238 -16.82 -2.06 17.57
N THR A 239 -16.89 -0.75 17.32
CA THR A 239 -16.38 -0.17 16.07
C THR A 239 -14.90 0.19 16.24
N LEU A 240 -14.03 -0.82 16.29
CA LEU A 240 -12.61 -0.59 16.08
C LEU A 240 -12.40 -0.23 14.60
N PRO A 241 -11.64 0.83 14.27
CA PRO A 241 -11.33 1.16 12.88
C PRO A 241 -10.53 0.02 12.25
N SER A 242 -10.82 -0.28 10.98
CA SER A 242 -10.05 -1.26 10.21
C SER A 242 -8.57 -0.81 10.14
N PRO A 243 -7.58 -1.68 10.37
CA PRO A 243 -6.16 -1.33 10.21
C PRO A 243 -5.86 -0.75 8.83
N ASP A 244 -6.58 -1.21 7.80
CA ASP A 244 -6.41 -0.72 6.43
C ASP A 244 -6.94 0.69 6.20
N SER A 245 -7.87 1.16 7.04
CA SER A 245 -8.39 2.53 7.00
C SER A 245 -7.48 3.54 7.71
N LEU A 246 -6.44 3.08 8.41
CA LEU A 246 -5.49 3.96 9.09
C LEU A 246 -4.49 4.54 8.09
N THR A 247 -4.31 5.84 8.17
CA THR A 247 -3.37 6.63 7.37
C THR A 247 -2.25 7.20 8.24
N ILE A 248 -1.23 7.76 7.60
CA ILE A 248 -0.20 8.56 8.28
C ILE A 248 -0.88 9.65 9.13
N SER A 249 -0.32 9.90 10.32
CA SER A 249 -0.86 10.92 11.22
C SER A 249 -0.72 12.32 10.63
N GLU A 250 -1.62 13.24 11.00
CA GLU A 250 -1.53 14.64 10.55
C GLU A 250 -0.19 15.29 10.96
N ALA A 251 0.35 14.91 12.12
CA ALA A 251 1.63 15.40 12.60
C ALA A 251 2.81 14.91 11.73
N ASP A 252 2.82 13.62 11.39
CA ASP A 252 3.85 13.04 10.52
C ASP A 252 3.76 13.61 9.10
N GLN A 253 2.54 13.77 8.56
CA GLN A 253 2.32 14.38 7.24
C GLN A 253 2.81 15.83 7.22
N THR A 254 2.50 16.60 8.26
CA THR A 254 2.98 17.98 8.41
C THR A 254 4.50 18.05 8.45
N ALA A 255 5.17 17.09 9.11
CA ALA A 255 6.63 17.03 9.15
C ALA A 255 7.23 16.74 7.76
N ILE A 256 6.64 15.81 7.02
CA ILE A 256 7.03 15.48 5.63
C ILE A 256 6.86 16.72 4.74
N ASP A 257 5.70 17.37 4.77
CA ASP A 257 5.39 18.53 3.94
C ASP A 257 6.35 19.70 4.19
N ASN A 258 6.68 19.95 5.46
CA ASN A 258 7.65 20.98 5.82
C ASN A 258 9.07 20.64 5.30
N ALA A 259 9.49 19.38 5.42
CA ALA A 259 10.79 18.94 4.91
C ALA A 259 10.86 19.06 3.37
N VAL A 260 9.81 18.63 2.68
CA VAL A 260 9.67 18.73 1.22
C VAL A 260 9.71 20.19 0.76
N LYS A 261 8.95 21.08 1.43
CA LYS A 261 8.91 22.51 1.12
C LYS A 261 10.27 23.16 1.26
N ASN A 262 11.01 22.83 2.31
CA ASN A 262 12.36 23.36 2.54
C ASN A 262 13.34 22.89 1.44
N ALA A 263 13.29 21.60 1.09
CA ALA A 263 14.09 21.05 0.00
C ALA A 263 13.76 21.69 -1.36
N GLN A 264 12.47 21.86 -1.68
CA GLN A 264 12.02 22.50 -2.93
C GLN A 264 12.51 23.95 -3.01
N THR A 265 12.36 24.70 -1.92
CA THR A 265 12.83 26.09 -1.84
C THR A 265 14.35 26.19 -2.11
N MET A 266 15.14 25.21 -1.68
CA MET A 266 16.57 25.17 -1.97
C MET A 266 16.86 24.83 -3.44
N LEU A 267 16.16 23.84 -4.01
CA LEU A 267 16.29 23.50 -5.43
C LEU A 267 15.96 24.67 -6.36
N ASP A 268 14.97 25.49 -6.00
CA ASP A 268 14.53 26.63 -6.81
C ASP A 268 15.59 27.76 -6.90
N LYS A 269 16.47 27.86 -5.90
CA LYS A 269 17.61 28.81 -5.91
C LYS A 269 18.67 28.43 -6.94
N ILE A 270 18.76 27.14 -7.30
CA ILE A 270 19.77 26.62 -8.22
C ILE A 270 19.33 26.90 -9.67
N LYS A 271 20.00 27.87 -10.30
CA LYS A 271 19.71 28.31 -11.68
C LYS A 271 20.86 28.11 -12.66
N LEU A 272 22.03 27.69 -12.19
CA LEU A 272 23.23 27.59 -13.04
C LEU A 272 23.07 26.44 -14.06
N PRO A 273 23.13 26.70 -15.38
CA PRO A 273 22.81 25.70 -16.41
C PRO A 273 23.66 24.43 -16.33
N THR A 274 24.95 24.57 -16.01
CA THR A 274 25.90 23.45 -16.01
C THR A 274 25.63 22.42 -14.91
N VAL A 275 24.82 22.76 -13.89
CA VAL A 275 24.47 21.85 -12.78
C VAL A 275 23.02 21.37 -12.81
N LEU A 276 22.25 21.74 -13.84
CA LEU A 276 20.82 21.39 -13.93
C LEU A 276 20.56 19.89 -13.98
N SER A 277 21.46 19.08 -14.54
CA SER A 277 21.31 17.62 -14.52
C SER A 277 21.36 17.03 -13.11
N LYS A 278 22.23 17.57 -12.23
CA LYS A 278 22.27 17.18 -10.81
C LYS A 278 21.03 17.67 -10.07
N LYS A 279 20.59 18.91 -10.34
CA LYS A 279 19.32 19.44 -9.82
C LYS A 279 18.14 18.54 -10.19
N ALA A 280 18.06 18.10 -11.44
CA ALA A 280 17.00 17.21 -11.92
C ALA A 280 16.99 15.86 -11.18
N ALA A 281 18.16 15.25 -10.96
CA ALA A 281 18.26 14.01 -10.18
C ALA A 281 17.78 14.19 -8.72
N LEU A 282 18.10 15.33 -8.10
CA LEU A 282 17.59 15.68 -6.77
C LEU A 282 16.08 15.94 -6.78
N GLN A 283 15.55 16.62 -7.80
CA GLN A 283 14.11 16.83 -7.96
C GLN A 283 13.37 15.48 -8.09
N THR A 284 13.91 14.52 -8.84
CA THR A 284 13.32 13.17 -8.95
C THR A 284 13.24 12.48 -7.59
N ARG A 285 14.25 12.62 -6.73
CA ARG A 285 14.21 12.09 -5.35
C ARG A 285 13.13 12.80 -4.52
N LEU A 286 13.09 14.13 -4.57
CA LEU A 286 12.11 14.92 -3.85
C LEU A 286 10.65 14.59 -4.25
N ASN A 287 10.41 14.36 -5.53
CA ASN A 287 9.11 13.98 -6.09
C ASN A 287 8.59 12.64 -5.54
N LYS A 288 9.48 11.68 -5.27
CA LYS A 288 9.09 10.40 -4.66
C LYS A 288 8.53 10.57 -3.26
N VAL A 289 9.06 11.54 -2.50
CA VAL A 289 8.70 11.79 -1.10
C VAL A 289 7.46 12.68 -1.00
N SER A 290 7.24 13.59 -1.95
CA SER A 290 6.14 14.55 -1.94
C SER A 290 4.81 14.02 -2.48
N GLY A 291 4.76 12.77 -2.95
CA GLY A 291 3.58 12.20 -3.61
C GLY A 291 3.25 12.83 -4.98
N LYS A 292 4.03 13.83 -5.43
CA LYS A 292 3.96 14.36 -6.80
C LYS A 292 4.81 13.50 -7.72
N VAL A 293 4.23 12.45 -8.29
CA VAL A 293 4.73 11.93 -9.56
C VAL A 293 4.34 12.96 -10.63
N ASP A 294 5.29 13.78 -11.06
CA ASP A 294 5.08 14.69 -12.19
C ASP A 294 4.73 13.88 -13.43
N SER A 295 3.50 14.02 -13.92
CA SER A 295 2.98 13.44 -15.17
C SER A 295 3.63 13.99 -16.45
N ASN A 296 4.91 14.41 -16.42
CA ASN A 296 5.55 14.98 -17.61
C ASN A 296 7.08 14.85 -17.65
N SER A 297 7.63 13.68 -17.28
CA SER A 297 8.98 13.29 -17.71
C SER A 297 8.89 12.10 -18.65
N THR A 298 8.73 12.43 -19.93
CA THR A 298 9.07 11.57 -21.06
C THR A 298 10.58 11.33 -21.08
N THR A 299 11.00 10.34 -20.31
CA THR A 299 12.11 9.47 -20.68
C THR A 299 11.63 8.05 -20.48
N GLU A 300 11.10 7.49 -21.57
CA GLU A 300 10.82 6.08 -21.70
C GLU A 300 12.08 5.23 -21.45
N ASN A 301 11.81 4.06 -20.87
CA ASN A 301 12.63 2.86 -20.85
C ASN A 301 13.83 2.82 -19.91
N LYS A 302 13.57 2.30 -18.70
CA LYS A 302 13.73 0.86 -18.46
C LYS A 302 12.77 0.38 -17.37
N ASN A 303 11.89 -0.55 -17.76
CA ASN A 303 11.29 -1.61 -16.96
C ASN A 303 11.72 -1.65 -15.48
N GLN A 304 10.90 -1.08 -14.61
CA GLN A 304 10.68 -1.65 -13.28
C GLN A 304 9.19 -1.61 -13.02
N ALA A 305 8.56 -2.72 -13.39
CA ALA A 305 7.25 -3.09 -12.92
C ALA A 305 7.21 -2.91 -11.39
N ASN A 306 6.30 -2.10 -10.89
CA ASN A 306 5.73 -2.40 -9.59
C ASN A 306 4.85 -3.64 -9.85
N SER A 307 5.47 -4.83 -9.86
CA SER A 307 4.97 -6.05 -10.54
C SER A 307 3.84 -6.79 -9.83
N ASP A 308 3.39 -6.25 -8.70
CA ASP A 308 2.56 -7.02 -7.79
C ASP A 308 1.12 -6.50 -7.84
N MET A 309 0.21 -7.41 -8.16
CA MET A 309 -1.22 -7.18 -8.27
C MET A 309 -1.75 -6.69 -6.90
N ASN A 310 -2.48 -5.57 -6.89
CA ASN A 310 -3.00 -4.97 -5.67
C ASN A 310 -4.54 -5.01 -5.67
N VAL A 311 -5.10 -6.01 -4.97
CA VAL A 311 -6.55 -6.25 -4.90
C VAL A 311 -7.33 -5.08 -4.29
N ASN A 312 -6.74 -4.31 -3.37
CA ASN A 312 -7.38 -3.16 -2.73
C ASN A 312 -7.48 -1.96 -3.69
N GLN A 313 -6.50 -1.77 -4.58
CA GLN A 313 -6.60 -0.76 -5.65
C GLN A 313 -7.70 -1.14 -6.64
N ILE A 314 -7.72 -2.40 -7.07
CA ILE A 314 -8.71 -2.91 -8.02
C ILE A 314 -10.12 -2.78 -7.43
N ALA A 315 -10.30 -3.10 -6.13
CA ALA A 315 -11.56 -2.95 -5.39
C ALA A 315 -12.10 -1.50 -5.37
N ASN A 316 -11.21 -0.51 -5.48
CA ASN A 316 -11.55 0.91 -5.52
C ASN A 316 -11.67 1.46 -6.96
N GLY A 317 -11.67 0.56 -7.97
CA GLY A 317 -11.75 0.92 -9.38
C GLY A 317 -10.41 1.40 -9.98
N ASP A 318 -9.31 1.29 -9.25
CA ASP A 318 -7.96 1.55 -9.76
C ASP A 318 -7.33 0.26 -10.30
N TYR A 319 -7.37 0.10 -11.62
CA TYR A 319 -6.81 -1.07 -12.30
C TYR A 319 -5.34 -0.92 -12.71
N SER A 320 -4.63 0.09 -12.19
CA SER A 320 -3.23 0.37 -12.54
C SER A 320 -2.30 -0.84 -12.38
N SER A 321 -2.52 -1.66 -11.34
CA SER A 321 -1.71 -2.86 -11.08
C SER A 321 -1.94 -4.03 -12.05
N ILE A 322 -3.06 -4.04 -12.78
CA ILE A 322 -3.45 -5.11 -13.71
C ILE A 322 -3.53 -4.68 -15.17
N GLN A 323 -3.12 -3.45 -15.49
CA GLN A 323 -3.10 -2.93 -16.86
C GLN A 323 -2.36 -3.86 -17.82
N GLY A 324 -2.88 -3.99 -19.04
CA GLY A 324 -2.31 -4.80 -20.10
C GLY A 324 -3.20 -5.96 -20.52
N THR A 325 -2.65 -6.81 -21.39
CA THR A 325 -3.35 -7.97 -21.95
C THR A 325 -3.00 -9.22 -21.14
N TRP A 326 -4.02 -10.00 -20.83
CA TRP A 326 -3.95 -11.29 -20.16
C TRP A 326 -4.44 -12.34 -21.15
N LYS A 327 -3.75 -13.46 -21.26
CA LYS A 327 -4.05 -14.52 -22.23
C LYS A 327 -4.07 -15.87 -21.54
N ASN A 328 -5.04 -16.71 -21.87
CA ASN A 328 -5.08 -18.10 -21.43
C ASN A 328 -4.57 -19.06 -22.52
N SER A 329 -4.44 -20.35 -22.18
CA SER A 329 -3.93 -21.38 -23.08
C SER A 329 -4.86 -21.63 -24.29
N ASN A 330 -6.15 -21.32 -24.15
CA ASN A 330 -7.15 -21.42 -25.22
C ASN A 330 -7.09 -20.26 -26.23
N GLY A 331 -6.23 -19.26 -26.00
CA GLY A 331 -6.06 -18.12 -26.89
C GLY A 331 -7.01 -16.96 -26.63
N ASN A 332 -7.92 -17.08 -25.66
CA ASN A 332 -8.79 -15.98 -25.23
C ASN A 332 -7.97 -14.89 -24.56
N THR A 333 -8.48 -13.66 -24.59
CA THR A 333 -7.80 -12.50 -24.03
C THR A 333 -8.71 -11.66 -23.13
N ILE A 334 -8.15 -11.20 -22.02
CA ILE A 334 -8.71 -10.13 -21.19
C ILE A 334 -7.78 -8.94 -21.30
N THR A 335 -8.28 -7.76 -21.66
CA THR A 335 -7.49 -6.53 -21.72
C THR A 335 -8.00 -5.53 -20.71
N VAL A 336 -7.10 -5.04 -19.87
CA VAL A 336 -7.35 -3.94 -18.95
C VAL A 336 -6.66 -2.69 -19.52
N SER A 337 -7.45 -1.65 -19.77
CA SER A 337 -6.95 -0.36 -20.26
C SER A 337 -7.67 0.77 -19.55
N GLY A 338 -6.94 1.53 -18.73
CA GLY A 338 -7.52 2.57 -17.89
C GLY A 338 -8.51 1.96 -16.90
N SER A 339 -9.76 2.42 -16.94
CA SER A 339 -10.89 1.90 -16.14
C SER A 339 -11.72 0.83 -16.87
N THR A 340 -11.34 0.44 -18.09
CA THR A 340 -12.12 -0.47 -18.94
C THR A 340 -11.49 -1.86 -18.97
N ILE A 341 -12.33 -2.89 -18.76
CA ILE A 341 -11.96 -4.30 -18.91
C ILE A 341 -12.70 -4.84 -20.12
N THR A 342 -11.99 -5.50 -21.04
CA THR A 342 -12.58 -6.18 -22.19
C THR A 342 -12.21 -7.65 -22.21
N GLU A 343 -13.16 -8.51 -22.56
CA GLU A 343 -12.95 -9.94 -22.82
C GLU A 343 -13.15 -10.19 -24.31
N ASN A 344 -12.10 -10.64 -24.99
CA ASN A 344 -12.08 -10.84 -26.44
C ASN A 344 -12.61 -9.62 -27.22
N GLY A 345 -12.35 -8.41 -26.71
CA GLY A 345 -12.79 -7.13 -27.30
C GLY A 345 -14.15 -6.61 -26.83
N ASN A 346 -14.91 -7.38 -26.04
CA ASN A 346 -16.22 -6.95 -25.51
C ASN A 346 -16.07 -6.28 -24.15
N VAL A 347 -16.70 -5.11 -23.96
CA VAL A 347 -16.63 -4.36 -22.70
C VAL A 347 -17.41 -5.07 -21.60
N ILE A 348 -16.76 -5.25 -20.45
CA ILE A 348 -17.33 -5.76 -19.21
C ILE A 348 -17.51 -4.59 -18.25
N THR A 349 -18.72 -4.42 -17.69
CA THR A 349 -18.98 -3.42 -16.64
C THR A 349 -18.86 -4.08 -15.27
N PRO A 350 -17.81 -3.79 -14.48
CA PRO A 350 -17.52 -4.50 -13.24
C PRO A 350 -18.46 -4.13 -12.09
N ILE A 351 -19.02 -5.13 -11.43
CA ILE A 351 -19.65 -5.11 -10.10
C ILE A 351 -18.74 -5.93 -9.19
N GLN A 352 -18.40 -5.42 -8.01
CA GLN A 352 -17.24 -5.90 -7.26
C GLN A 352 -17.65 -6.57 -5.95
N HIS A 353 -17.09 -7.74 -5.67
CA HIS A 353 -17.18 -8.45 -4.39
C HIS A 353 -15.77 -8.73 -3.85
N VAL A 354 -15.45 -8.14 -2.70
CA VAL A 354 -14.11 -8.23 -2.09
C VAL A 354 -14.05 -9.40 -1.11
N GLY A 355 -13.25 -10.42 -1.44
CA GLY A 355 -12.81 -11.45 -0.51
C GLY A 355 -11.52 -11.03 0.21
N LYS A 356 -11.17 -11.70 1.32
CA LYS A 356 -9.96 -11.36 2.10
C LYS A 356 -8.66 -11.56 1.30
N ASP A 357 -8.64 -12.52 0.37
CA ASP A 357 -7.44 -12.95 -0.34
C ASP A 357 -7.51 -12.76 -1.87
N TYR A 358 -8.67 -12.33 -2.39
CA TYR A 358 -8.94 -12.18 -3.81
C TYR A 358 -10.09 -11.21 -4.05
N LEU A 359 -10.18 -10.67 -5.27
CA LEU A 359 -11.32 -9.88 -5.71
C LEU A 359 -12.13 -10.66 -6.75
N SER A 360 -13.44 -10.71 -6.59
CA SER A 360 -14.36 -11.17 -7.63
C SER A 360 -14.97 -9.96 -8.34
N ILE A 361 -14.84 -9.93 -9.66
CA ILE A 361 -15.43 -8.92 -10.53
C ILE A 361 -16.51 -9.62 -11.35
N THR A 362 -17.76 -9.24 -11.15
CA THR A 362 -18.90 -9.76 -11.90
C THR A 362 -19.36 -8.70 -12.88
N GLY A 363 -19.43 -9.01 -14.18
CA GLY A 363 -19.76 -8.02 -15.22
C GLY A 363 -21.26 -7.84 -15.48
N THR A 364 -21.68 -6.81 -16.22
CA THR A 364 -22.68 -7.00 -17.31
C THR A 364 -21.94 -6.95 -18.63
N LEU A 365 -22.18 -7.95 -19.50
CA LEU A 365 -21.54 -8.06 -20.80
C LEU A 365 -22.47 -7.47 -21.87
N ASN A 366 -22.11 -6.32 -22.46
CA ASN A 366 -22.91 -5.69 -23.52
C ASN A 366 -22.64 -6.37 -24.86
N LEU A 367 -23.37 -7.45 -25.15
CA LEU A 367 -23.33 -8.13 -26.44
C LEU A 367 -24.43 -7.57 -27.34
N LEU A 368 -24.11 -6.63 -28.23
CA LEU A 368 -25.04 -6.16 -29.28
C LEU A 368 -25.34 -7.23 -30.35
N GLY A 369 -25.21 -8.54 -30.06
CA GLY A 369 -25.59 -9.59 -31.02
C GLY A 369 -25.25 -11.05 -30.72
N GLN A 370 -24.70 -11.42 -29.55
CA GLN A 370 -24.20 -12.81 -29.32
C GLN A 370 -24.63 -13.42 -27.98
N GLY A 371 -25.92 -13.43 -27.65
CA GLY A 371 -26.59 -14.52 -26.90
C GLY A 371 -26.05 -15.09 -25.57
N LYS A 372 -25.00 -14.57 -24.88
CA LYS A 372 -24.66 -15.04 -23.52
C LYS A 372 -25.63 -14.44 -22.51
N ALA A 373 -26.47 -15.29 -21.92
CA ALA A 373 -27.48 -14.92 -20.93
C ALA A 373 -26.92 -14.63 -19.51
N SER A 374 -25.61 -14.82 -19.28
CA SER A 374 -24.99 -14.54 -17.98
C SER A 374 -23.53 -14.06 -18.16
N PRO A 375 -23.13 -12.97 -17.50
CA PRO A 375 -21.76 -12.46 -17.52
C PRO A 375 -20.82 -13.36 -16.70
N PRO A 376 -19.56 -13.59 -17.13
CA PRO A 376 -18.61 -14.38 -16.36
C PRO A 376 -18.18 -13.64 -15.07
N ASN A 377 -17.93 -14.38 -13.99
CA ASN A 377 -17.26 -13.84 -12.81
C ASN A 377 -15.75 -13.97 -13.03
N LEU A 378 -15.04 -12.86 -12.97
CA LEU A 378 -13.59 -12.82 -13.02
C LEU A 378 -13.02 -12.84 -11.60
N LEU A 379 -12.30 -13.89 -11.27
CA LEU A 379 -11.55 -14.01 -10.05
C LEU A 379 -10.13 -13.48 -10.27
N ILE A 380 -9.77 -12.44 -9.53
CA ILE A 380 -8.47 -11.78 -9.58
C ILE A 380 -7.61 -12.30 -8.43
N VAL A 381 -6.55 -13.04 -8.76
CA VAL A 381 -5.76 -13.82 -7.80
C VAL A 381 -4.29 -13.38 -7.82
N PRO A 382 -3.78 -12.78 -6.73
CA PRO A 382 -2.36 -12.48 -6.60
C PRO A 382 -1.48 -13.74 -6.66
N LYS A 383 -0.22 -13.57 -7.04
CA LYS A 383 0.80 -14.62 -6.90
C LYS A 383 0.85 -15.13 -5.45
N GLY A 384 1.01 -16.43 -5.26
CA GLY A 384 1.12 -17.07 -3.94
C GLY A 384 -0.20 -17.44 -3.25
N ILE A 385 -1.36 -17.06 -3.80
CA ILE A 385 -2.67 -17.39 -3.22
C ILE A 385 -3.22 -18.69 -3.83
N SER A 386 -3.51 -19.70 -3.01
CA SER A 386 -4.10 -20.95 -3.49
C SER A 386 -5.61 -20.81 -3.69
N ILE A 387 -6.13 -21.36 -4.78
CA ILE A 387 -7.58 -21.43 -5.06
C ILE A 387 -8.18 -22.83 -4.87
N ALA A 388 -7.43 -23.75 -4.26
CA ALA A 388 -7.84 -25.15 -4.09
C ALA A 388 -9.24 -25.30 -3.46
N GLY A 389 -9.63 -24.42 -2.53
CA GLY A 389 -10.95 -24.43 -1.88
C GLY A 389 -12.13 -24.18 -2.82
N PHE A 390 -11.89 -23.66 -4.04
CA PHE A 390 -12.91 -23.41 -5.07
C PHE A 390 -13.01 -24.53 -6.11
N MET A 391 -12.12 -25.53 -6.06
CA MET A 391 -12.00 -26.60 -7.06
C MET A 391 -12.74 -27.87 -6.62
N LEU A 392 -13.32 -28.62 -7.57
CA LEU A 392 -14.02 -29.88 -7.26
C LEU A 392 -13.11 -30.93 -6.63
N ASP A 393 -11.89 -31.06 -7.15
CA ASP A 393 -10.88 -32.02 -6.67
C ASP A 393 -10.01 -31.45 -5.53
N LYS A 394 -10.30 -30.22 -5.09
CA LYS A 394 -9.54 -29.47 -4.10
C LYS A 394 -8.04 -29.33 -4.42
N THR A 395 -7.68 -29.29 -5.71
CA THR A 395 -6.29 -29.09 -6.14
C THR A 395 -6.14 -27.84 -6.99
N ASP A 396 -5.15 -27.00 -6.66
CA ASP A 396 -4.76 -25.85 -7.49
C ASP A 396 -3.59 -26.25 -8.39
N LYS A 397 -3.86 -26.42 -9.69
CA LYS A 397 -2.87 -26.75 -10.73
C LYS A 397 -2.39 -25.52 -11.51
N THR A 398 -2.84 -24.32 -11.13
CA THR A 398 -2.42 -23.09 -11.79
C THR A 398 -0.99 -22.70 -11.39
N ASP A 399 -0.34 -21.84 -12.18
CA ASP A 399 0.98 -21.31 -11.86
C ASP A 399 0.87 -20.24 -10.76
N GLN A 400 0.95 -20.70 -9.51
CA GLN A 400 0.86 -19.85 -8.31
C GLN A 400 2.04 -18.86 -8.19
N SER A 401 3.11 -19.01 -8.97
CA SER A 401 4.20 -18.02 -8.99
C SER A 401 3.82 -16.72 -9.72
N LYS A 402 2.68 -16.73 -10.43
CA LYS A 402 2.17 -15.61 -11.21
C LYS A 402 0.83 -15.10 -10.67
N ASN A 403 0.57 -13.83 -10.94
CA ASN A 403 -0.76 -13.27 -10.82
C ASN A 403 -1.66 -13.94 -11.88
N ARG A 404 -2.93 -14.17 -11.54
CA ARG A 404 -3.88 -14.94 -12.36
C ARG A 404 -5.22 -14.22 -12.43
N ILE A 405 -5.87 -14.31 -13.59
CA ILE A 405 -7.29 -13.98 -13.75
C ILE A 405 -8.01 -15.26 -14.18
N ILE A 406 -9.12 -15.58 -13.53
CA ILE A 406 -9.84 -16.84 -13.74
C ILE A 406 -11.31 -16.54 -13.97
N GLU A 407 -11.87 -17.07 -15.06
CA GLU A 407 -13.31 -17.03 -15.29
C GLU A 407 -13.99 -18.15 -14.49
N THR A 408 -15.01 -17.79 -13.71
CA THR A 408 -15.85 -18.74 -12.97
C THR A 408 -17.30 -18.54 -13.39
N GLU A 409 -17.89 -19.54 -14.05
CA GLU A 409 -19.30 -19.52 -14.41
C GLU A 409 -20.12 -20.07 -13.23
N ASN A 410 -20.69 -19.16 -12.41
CA ASN A 410 -21.32 -19.43 -11.12
C ASN A 410 -20.38 -20.05 -10.07
N PHE A 411 -20.47 -19.55 -8.83
CA PHE A 411 -19.62 -19.89 -7.67
C PHE A 411 -19.62 -21.40 -7.27
N GLN A 412 -20.23 -22.29 -8.07
CA GLN A 412 -20.42 -23.72 -7.82
C GLN A 412 -20.27 -24.64 -9.06
N ALA A 413 -19.75 -24.19 -10.21
CA ALA A 413 -19.40 -25.09 -11.33
C ALA A 413 -17.88 -25.04 -11.55
N GLY A 414 -17.11 -26.11 -11.47
CA GLY A 414 -17.41 -27.49 -11.85
C GLY A 414 -16.25 -28.11 -12.63
N GLY A 415 -15.04 -27.53 -12.54
CA GLY A 415 -13.83 -28.00 -13.18
C GLY A 415 -12.89 -28.68 -12.19
N THR A 416 -12.16 -29.68 -12.67
CA THR A 416 -10.92 -30.16 -12.04
C THR A 416 -9.87 -29.05 -12.04
N GLY A 417 -8.86 -29.16 -11.17
CA GLY A 417 -7.75 -28.20 -11.15
C GLY A 417 -7.07 -28.04 -12.52
N GLU A 418 -7.06 -29.12 -13.31
CA GLU A 418 -6.52 -29.14 -14.68
C GLU A 418 -7.32 -28.23 -15.64
N GLN A 419 -8.65 -28.34 -15.64
CA GLN A 419 -9.53 -27.53 -16.51
C GLN A 419 -9.42 -26.04 -16.18
N VAL A 420 -9.28 -25.71 -14.90
CA VAL A 420 -9.09 -24.32 -14.47
C VAL A 420 -7.69 -23.81 -14.84
N ALA A 421 -6.65 -24.65 -14.76
CA ALA A 421 -5.31 -24.27 -15.19
C ALA A 421 -5.24 -23.94 -16.68
N GLU A 422 -5.95 -24.67 -17.54
CA GLU A 422 -6.05 -24.39 -18.98
C GLU A 422 -6.80 -23.08 -19.28
N ALA A 423 -7.85 -22.78 -18.51
CA ALA A 423 -8.67 -21.58 -18.66
C ALA A 423 -8.09 -20.32 -18.00
N THR A 424 -7.06 -20.46 -17.14
CA THR A 424 -6.46 -19.36 -16.39
C THR A 424 -5.70 -18.40 -17.30
N TYR A 425 -5.95 -17.10 -17.12
CA TYR A 425 -5.27 -16.03 -17.84
C TYR A 425 -4.03 -15.56 -17.09
N TYR A 426 -2.93 -15.42 -17.82
CA TYR A 426 -1.69 -14.84 -17.34
C TYR A 426 -1.34 -13.58 -18.14
N LYS A 427 -0.68 -12.64 -17.49
CA LYS A 427 -0.27 -11.39 -18.14
C LYS A 427 0.72 -11.67 -19.28
N VAL A 428 0.44 -11.09 -20.44
CA VAL A 428 1.37 -11.08 -21.58
C VAL A 428 2.41 -10.01 -21.29
N ASN A 429 3.69 -10.42 -21.26
CA ASN A 429 4.82 -9.52 -21.01
C ASN A 429 5.03 -8.51 -22.14
#